data_AF-A0A2G9GHU9-F1
#
_entry.id   AF-A0A2G9GHU9-F1
#
_cell.length_a   1.000
_cell.length_b   1.000
_cell.length_c   1.000
_cell.angle_alpha   90.00
_cell.angle_beta   90.00
_cell.angle_gamma   90.00
#
_symmetry.space_group_name_H-M   'P 1'
#
loop_
_entity.id
_entity.type
_entity.pdbx_description
1 polymer ?
#
loop_
_entity_poly.entity_id
_entity_poly.type
_entity_poly.pdbx_seq_one_letter_code
_entity_poly.pdbx_strand_id
1 'polypeptide(L)'
;MAVTKFTQEIKVKVSAKRIYKAFATDPYTALPKILPNFIKSVEIIHGDGGAGTIRQTNFADGAPYSYLKHKIEHLDVENRVAKYSLIEGPMLGDKIEKIY
;
A
#
# COMPACT_ATOMS: atom_id res chain seq x y z
N MET A 1 12.80 0.33 -22.06
CA MET A 1 11.94 0.00 -20.91
C MET A 1 10.53 -0.26 -21.41
N ALA A 2 9.92 -1.38 -21.04
CA ALA A 2 8.53 -1.69 -21.38
C ALA A 2 7.65 -1.45 -20.15
N VAL A 3 6.48 -0.84 -20.33
CA VAL A 3 5.51 -0.60 -19.25
C VAL A 3 4.32 -1.51 -19.46
N THR A 4 3.98 -2.31 -18.45
CA THR A 4 2.77 -3.14 -18.46
C THR A 4 1.74 -2.50 -17.53
N LYS A 5 0.51 -2.31 -18.01
CA LYS A 5 -0.59 -1.72 -17.24
C LYS A 5 -1.62 -2.81 -16.94
N PHE A 6 -2.06 -2.85 -15.68
CA PHE A 6 -3.13 -3.72 -15.22
C PHE A 6 -4.21 -2.87 -14.56
N THR A 7 -5.47 -3.23 -14.76
CA THR A 7 -6.61 -2.58 -14.11
C THR A 7 -7.49 -3.66 -13.51
N GLN A 8 -7.88 -3.47 -12.25
CA GLN A 8 -8.73 -4.42 -11.52
C GLN A 8 -9.85 -3.67 -10.82
N GLU A 9 -11.04 -4.28 -10.83
CA GLU A 9 -12.22 -3.77 -10.14
C GLU A 9 -12.71 -4.82 -9.16
N ILE A 10 -12.85 -4.44 -7.89
CA ILE A 10 -13.25 -5.35 -6.82
C ILE A 10 -14.50 -4.79 -6.14
N LYS A 11 -15.57 -5.59 -6.09
CA LYS A 11 -16.81 -5.23 -5.38
C LYS A 11 -16.69 -5.60 -3.91
N VAL A 12 -17.08 -4.67 -3.05
CA VAL A 12 -16.90 -4.74 -1.59
C VAL A 12 -18.17 -4.28 -0.89
N LYS A 13 -18.54 -4.94 0.20
CA LYS A 13 -19.75 -4.62 0.99
C LYS A 13 -19.50 -3.55 2.07
N VAL A 14 -18.56 -2.64 1.83
CA VAL A 14 -18.14 -1.61 2.77
C VAL A 14 -18.18 -0.26 2.07
N SER A 15 -18.52 0.81 2.80
CA SER A 15 -18.59 2.15 2.22
C SER A 15 -17.22 2.60 1.70
N ALA A 16 -17.22 3.30 0.56
CA ALA A 16 -16.00 3.82 -0.06
C ALA A 16 -15.16 4.67 0.90
N LYS A 17 -15.80 5.44 1.79
CA LYS A 17 -15.12 6.23 2.83
C LYS A 17 -14.32 5.36 3.81
N ARG A 18 -14.87 4.20 4.21
CA ARG A 18 -14.19 3.28 5.15
C ARG A 18 -13.00 2.59 4.49
N ILE A 19 -13.15 2.16 3.25
CA ILE A 19 -12.05 1.53 2.50
C ILE A 19 -10.94 2.54 2.25
N TYR A 20 -11.30 3.74 1.76
CA TYR A 20 -10.32 4.79 1.55
C TYR A 20 -9.55 5.13 2.83
N LYS A 21 -10.26 5.29 3.95
CA LYS A 21 -9.61 5.52 5.26
C LYS A 21 -8.65 4.38 5.63
N ALA A 22 -9.07 3.13 5.46
CA ALA A 22 -8.27 1.97 5.83
C ALA A 22 -7.00 1.79 4.99
N PHE A 23 -7.05 2.09 3.69
CA PHE A 23 -5.89 1.91 2.82
C PHE A 23 -5.02 3.16 2.71
N ALA A 24 -5.62 4.36 2.80
CA ALA A 24 -4.94 5.60 2.49
C ALA A 24 -4.56 6.43 3.71
N THR A 25 -5.49 6.63 4.64
CA THR A 25 -5.30 7.57 5.76
C THR A 25 -4.78 6.88 7.03
N ASP A 26 -5.24 5.68 7.34
CA ASP A 26 -4.95 4.96 8.59
C ASP A 26 -4.64 3.46 8.37
N PRO A 27 -3.65 3.12 7.51
CA PRO A 27 -3.33 1.72 7.23
C PRO A 27 -2.63 1.00 8.37
N TYR A 28 -1.87 1.70 9.21
CA TYR A 28 -1.14 1.13 10.35
C TYR A 28 -2.05 0.54 11.42
N THR A 29 -3.25 1.10 11.59
CA THR A 29 -4.24 0.54 12.51
C THR A 29 -5.19 -0.42 11.80
N ALA A 30 -5.61 -0.09 10.57
CA ALA A 30 -6.67 -0.82 9.89
C ALA A 30 -6.17 -2.11 9.24
N LEU A 31 -5.05 -2.09 8.50
CA LEU A 31 -4.61 -3.23 7.71
C LEU A 31 -4.25 -4.46 8.56
N PRO A 32 -3.49 -4.34 9.67
CA PRO A 32 -3.23 -5.49 10.54
C PRO A 32 -4.50 -6.08 11.17
N LYS A 33 -5.55 -5.28 11.38
CA LYS A 33 -6.83 -5.76 11.93
C LYS A 33 -7.73 -6.40 10.88
N ILE A 34 -7.70 -5.91 9.64
CA ILE A 34 -8.52 -6.42 8.54
C ILE A 34 -7.89 -7.69 7.95
N LEU A 35 -6.56 -7.74 7.85
CA LEU A 35 -5.81 -8.83 7.25
C LEU A 35 -4.69 -9.33 8.18
N PRO A 36 -5.01 -9.78 9.41
CA PRO A 36 -4.01 -10.16 10.42
C PRO A 36 -3.11 -11.32 9.97
N ASN A 37 -3.63 -12.20 9.12
CA ASN A 37 -2.89 -13.34 8.60
C ASN A 37 -1.91 -12.97 7.48
N PHE A 38 -2.02 -11.76 6.91
CA PHE A 38 -1.17 -11.29 5.82
C PHE A 38 -0.28 -10.14 6.26
N ILE A 39 -0.80 -9.20 7.04
CA ILE A 39 -0.12 -7.97 7.42
C ILE A 39 0.13 -7.98 8.93
N LYS A 40 1.42 -7.99 9.30
CA LYS A 40 1.86 -7.95 10.69
C LYS A 40 1.80 -6.53 11.23
N SER A 41 2.40 -5.59 10.50
CA SER A 41 2.48 -4.18 10.88
C SER A 41 2.62 -3.30 9.64
N VAL A 42 2.17 -2.05 9.74
CA VAL A 42 2.52 -1.01 8.75
C VAL A 42 3.12 0.16 9.52
N GLU A 43 4.26 0.65 9.06
CA GLU A 43 5.05 1.67 9.73
C GLU A 43 5.35 2.81 8.75
N ILE A 44 5.42 4.04 9.26
CA ILE A 44 5.89 5.18 8.46
C ILE A 44 7.39 5.29 8.67
N ILE A 45 8.15 5.13 7.58
CA ILE A 45 9.62 5.23 7.60
C ILE A 45 10.05 6.68 7.40
N HIS A 46 9.29 7.44 6.60
CA HIS A 46 9.58 8.84 6.32
C HIS A 46 8.30 9.61 5.98
N GLY A 47 8.19 10.84 6.46
CA GLY A 47 7.06 11.74 6.19
C GLY A 47 5.98 11.74 7.29
N ASP A 48 4.92 12.48 7.04
CA ASP A 48 3.84 12.81 7.99
C ASP A 48 2.53 12.04 7.75
N GLY A 49 2.47 11.19 6.72
CA GLY A 49 1.27 10.47 6.31
C GLY A 49 0.61 11.01 5.04
N GLY A 50 1.02 12.18 4.53
CA GLY A 50 0.59 12.77 3.26
C GLY A 50 1.42 12.36 2.03
N ALA A 51 1.29 13.10 0.94
CA ALA A 51 2.09 12.89 -0.27
C ALA A 51 3.60 13.06 0.04
N GLY A 52 4.43 12.19 -0.52
CA GLY A 52 5.87 12.08 -0.21
C GLY A 52 6.19 11.07 0.89
N THR A 53 5.21 10.65 1.70
CA THR A 53 5.43 9.70 2.79
C THR A 53 5.87 8.33 2.26
N ILE A 54 6.90 7.75 2.88
CA ILE A 54 7.33 6.37 2.66
C ILE A 54 6.81 5.52 3.81
N ARG A 55 6.03 4.50 3.47
CA ARG A 55 5.48 3.53 4.39
C ARG A 55 6.08 2.16 4.12
N GLN A 56 6.36 1.41 5.17
CA GLN A 56 6.76 0.01 5.10
C GLN A 56 5.64 -0.86 5.62
N THR A 57 5.22 -1.84 4.83
CA THR A 57 4.28 -2.88 5.27
C THR A 57 5.09 -4.15 5.53
N ASN A 58 5.03 -4.66 6.75
CA ASN A 58 5.64 -5.92 7.14
C ASN A 58 4.56 -7.02 7.08
N PHE A 59 4.86 -8.10 6.39
CA PHE A 59 3.93 -9.22 6.25
C PHE A 59 4.04 -10.19 7.44
N ALA A 60 3.02 -11.02 7.62
CA ALA A 60 2.97 -12.04 8.66
C ALA A 60 3.97 -13.18 8.38
N ASP A 61 4.43 -13.84 9.46
CA ASP A 61 5.30 -15.01 9.39
C ASP A 61 4.63 -16.14 8.58
N GLY A 62 5.22 -16.52 7.44
CA GLY A 62 4.66 -17.48 6.47
C GLY A 62 4.15 -16.85 5.16
N ALA A 63 4.11 -15.53 5.06
CA ALA A 63 3.89 -14.85 3.79
C ALA A 63 5.09 -15.06 2.83
N PRO A 64 4.87 -15.09 1.50
CA PRO A 64 5.95 -15.27 0.52
C PRO A 64 6.97 -14.14 0.49
N TYR A 65 6.65 -12.99 1.11
CA TYR A 65 7.48 -11.80 1.16
C TYR A 65 7.55 -11.28 2.58
N SER A 66 8.70 -10.75 2.99
CA SER A 66 8.91 -10.27 4.36
C SER A 66 8.35 -8.85 4.58
N TYR A 67 8.58 -7.95 3.61
CA TYR A 67 8.14 -6.55 3.70
C TYR A 67 7.97 -5.91 2.32
N LEU A 68 7.34 -4.74 2.26
CA LEU A 68 7.40 -3.85 1.11
C LEU A 68 7.46 -2.39 1.55
N LYS A 69 8.07 -1.52 0.75
CA LYS A 69 8.03 -0.07 0.93
C LYS A 69 7.34 0.59 -0.24
N HIS A 70 6.29 1.33 0.07
CA HIS A 70 5.59 2.18 -0.89
C HIS A 70 5.70 3.65 -0.51
N LYS A 71 5.81 4.50 -1.52
CA LYS A 71 5.78 5.96 -1.38
C LYS A 71 4.43 6.46 -1.85
N ILE A 72 3.81 7.33 -1.07
CA ILE A 72 2.60 8.03 -1.47
C ILE A 72 2.99 9.12 -2.46
N GLU A 73 2.56 8.99 -3.71
CA GLU A 73 2.82 10.01 -4.73
C GLU A 73 1.74 11.09 -4.69
N HIS A 74 0.49 10.68 -4.45
CA HIS A 74 -0.63 11.59 -4.42
C HIS A 74 -1.76 11.04 -3.53
N LEU A 75 -2.42 11.94 -2.81
CA LEU A 75 -3.53 11.65 -1.91
C LEU A 75 -4.62 12.70 -2.15
N ASP A 76 -5.75 12.27 -2.71
CA ASP A 76 -6.94 13.10 -2.92
C ASP A 76 -8.09 12.53 -2.09
N VAL A 77 -8.35 13.17 -0.95
CA VAL A 77 -9.34 12.70 0.04
C VAL A 77 -10.77 12.98 -0.43
N GLU A 78 -10.98 14.03 -1.21
CA GLU A 78 -12.29 14.43 -1.71
C GLU A 78 -12.81 13.45 -2.76
N ASN A 79 -11.96 13.11 -3.73
CA ASN A 79 -12.23 12.15 -4.80
C ASN A 79 -11.93 10.70 -4.41
N ARG A 80 -11.36 10.47 -3.21
CA ARG A 80 -10.97 9.14 -2.69
C ARG A 80 -9.97 8.42 -3.60
N VAL A 81 -9.07 9.19 -4.20
CA VAL A 81 -7.99 8.69 -5.05
C VAL A 81 -6.70 8.71 -4.24
N ALA A 82 -5.94 7.63 -4.30
CA ALA A 82 -4.60 7.59 -3.75
C ALA A 82 -3.67 6.87 -4.72
N LYS A 83 -2.50 7.45 -4.94
CA LYS A 83 -1.47 6.91 -5.84
C LYS A 83 -0.25 6.55 -5.01
N TYR A 84 0.24 5.33 -5.20
CA TYR A 84 1.39 4.80 -4.49
C TYR A 84 2.38 4.27 -5.50
N SER A 85 3.66 4.58 -5.31
CA SER A 85 4.72 3.88 -6.00
C SER A 85 5.35 2.87 -5.07
N LEU A 86 5.47 1.62 -5.51
CA LEU A 86 6.33 0.67 -4.83
C LEU A 86 7.78 0.99 -5.17
N ILE A 87 8.58 1.28 -4.14
CA ILE A 87 9.98 1.69 -4.29
C ILE A 87 10.95 0.61 -3.84
N GLU A 88 10.54 -0.29 -2.95
CA GLU A 88 11.38 -1.37 -2.44
C GLU A 88 10.51 -2.55 -2.01
N GLY A 89 11.04 -3.76 -2.15
CA GLY A 89 10.41 -4.98 -1.68
C GLY A 89 10.90 -6.18 -2.48
N PRO A 90 10.97 -7.37 -1.86
CA PRO A 90 11.44 -8.59 -2.52
C PRO A 90 10.59 -8.98 -3.73
N MET A 91 9.36 -8.45 -3.86
CA MET A 91 8.49 -8.68 -5.02
C MET A 91 8.90 -7.91 -6.29
N LEU A 92 9.75 -6.88 -6.19
CA LEU A 92 10.31 -6.20 -7.38
C LEU A 92 11.32 -7.11 -8.10
N GLY A 93 11.97 -8.03 -7.37
CA GLY A 93 13.06 -8.84 -7.90
C GLY A 93 14.17 -7.99 -8.55
N ASP A 94 15.02 -8.62 -9.37
CA ASP A 94 16.12 -7.92 -10.05
C ASP A 94 15.70 -7.20 -11.35
N LYS A 95 14.48 -7.45 -11.84
CA LYS A 95 14.03 -7.05 -13.19
C LYS A 95 12.98 -5.95 -13.22
N ILE A 96 12.40 -5.58 -12.07
CA ILE A 96 11.36 -4.55 -11.99
C ILE A 96 11.91 -3.36 -11.20
N GLU A 97 12.02 -2.22 -11.86
CA GLU A 97 12.55 -1.00 -11.22
C GLU A 97 11.54 -0.37 -10.26
N LYS A 98 10.27 -0.22 -10.68
CA LYS A 98 9.17 0.39 -9.89
C LYS A 98 7.80 -0.11 -10.35
N ILE A 99 6.81 -0.06 -9.45
CA ILE A 99 5.39 -0.27 -9.74
C ILE A 99 4.63 1.01 -9.36
N TYR A 100 3.76 1.50 -10.25
CA TYR A 100 2.99 2.73 -10.11
C TYR A 100 1.48 2.47 -9.99
#